data_AF-A0A0F9S3I5-F1
#
_entry.id   AF-A0A0F9S3I5-F1
#
_cell.length_a   1.000
_cell.length_b   1.000
_cell.length_c   1.000
_cell.angle_alpha   90.00
_cell.angle_beta   90.00
_cell.angle_gamma   90.00
#
_symmetry.space_group_name_H-M   'P 1'
#
loop_
_entity.id
_entity.type
_entity.pdbx_description
1 polymer ?
#
loop_
_entity_poly.entity_id
_entity_poly.type
_entity_poly.pdbx_seq_one_letter_code
_entity_poly.pdbx_strand_id
1 'polypeptide(L)'
;MTAYRHKPMSEILAPAAEPVAQALTPEQVQAEAAVAEQALPDKYQGKTVAQVAEMHLNAEAELGRVRNENNTYRGLVQDLSTLQRTTADSQPEVQQQIDVSGDDLIQNPVDTVRAIVKQDLDAHTRKTDEAVLKQQVKTEGLALMNDFGSIDAIVATEDFQKFAIRTPGRQADFNVAASGAGLEQVRAARRLLEDYKDFQEITKPAEGTKTVPLTPVEIAKQVQTEGTGPAGSVSTRPQIFEADVIKMVTEDPVKYRSPTFQAELTSAIKEGRFVTL
;
A
#
# COMPACT_ATOMS: atom_id res chain seq x y z
N MET A 1 42.56 21.58 -39.74
CA MET A 1 41.86 22.78 -39.23
C MET A 1 40.57 22.94 -40.01
N THR A 2 39.43 22.67 -39.39
CA THR A 2 38.12 23.11 -39.89
C THR A 2 37.24 23.42 -38.67
N ALA A 3 36.83 24.67 -38.57
CA ALA A 3 36.20 25.27 -37.42
C ALA A 3 34.73 24.86 -37.26
N TYR A 4 34.34 24.58 -36.01
CA TYR A 4 32.96 24.44 -35.58
C TYR A 4 32.27 25.81 -35.62
N ARG A 5 31.22 25.95 -36.44
CA ARG A 5 30.36 27.15 -36.46
C ARG A 5 29.06 26.79 -35.75
N HIS A 6 28.89 27.31 -34.53
CA HIS A 6 27.69 27.14 -33.72
C HIS A 6 26.46 27.72 -34.44
N LYS A 7 25.38 26.93 -34.57
CA LYS A 7 24.04 27.46 -34.87
C LYS A 7 23.39 27.91 -33.55
N PRO A 8 22.76 29.10 -33.50
CA PRO A 8 22.19 29.64 -32.27
C PRO A 8 20.91 28.90 -31.84
N MET A 9 20.80 28.75 -30.53
CA MET A 9 19.80 28.01 -29.76
C MET A 9 18.48 28.80 -29.67
N SER A 10 17.77 28.97 -30.79
CA SER A 10 16.52 29.75 -30.85
C SER A 10 15.34 29.03 -31.52
N GLU A 11 15.39 27.70 -31.68
CA GLU A 11 14.39 26.95 -32.47
C GLU A 11 13.63 25.85 -31.72
N ILE A 12 13.64 25.82 -30.38
CA ILE A 12 12.92 24.77 -29.61
C ILE A 12 11.90 25.33 -28.59
N LEU A 13 11.55 26.62 -28.63
CA LEU A 13 10.52 27.15 -27.73
C LEU A 13 9.44 27.98 -28.45
N ALA A 14 8.26 27.37 -28.52
CA ALA A 14 6.93 28.00 -28.59
C ALA A 14 6.36 28.35 -30.01
N PRO A 15 5.05 28.61 -30.12
CA PRO A 15 4.06 27.64 -30.61
C PRO A 15 3.37 28.15 -31.90
N ALA A 16 3.30 27.30 -32.93
CA ALA A 16 2.65 27.66 -34.19
C ALA A 16 1.13 27.48 -34.09
N ALA A 17 0.44 28.59 -33.86
CA ALA A 17 -0.99 28.75 -34.09
C ALA A 17 -1.24 29.28 -35.51
N GLU A 18 -2.42 28.93 -36.02
CA GLU A 18 -3.18 29.47 -37.17
C GLU A 18 -2.85 28.94 -38.58
N PRO A 19 -3.79 29.04 -39.55
CA PRO A 19 -5.26 29.14 -39.50
C PRO A 19 -5.93 28.11 -40.45
N VAL A 20 -7.26 27.91 -40.43
CA VAL A 20 -8.14 27.89 -41.63
C VAL A 20 -9.60 27.89 -41.17
N ALA A 21 -10.33 28.94 -41.52
CA ALA A 21 -11.79 28.95 -41.56
C ALA A 21 -12.27 28.38 -42.90
N GLN A 22 -13.12 27.35 -42.89
CA GLN A 22 -13.93 27.01 -44.06
C GLN A 22 -15.26 26.40 -43.64
N ALA A 23 -16.31 27.00 -44.19
CA ALA A 23 -17.72 26.75 -43.95
C ALA A 23 -18.12 25.32 -44.37
N LEU A 24 -18.92 24.66 -43.53
CA LEU A 24 -19.55 23.39 -43.83
C LEU A 24 -20.99 23.64 -44.31
N THR A 25 -21.21 23.51 -45.62
CA THR A 25 -22.51 23.17 -46.21
C THR A 25 -22.74 21.66 -46.07
N PRO A 26 -23.94 21.20 -45.66
CA PRO A 26 -24.21 19.77 -45.50
C PRO A 26 -24.60 19.14 -46.84
N GLU A 27 -23.69 18.37 -47.44
CA GLU A 27 -24.01 17.46 -48.53
C GLU A 27 -24.33 16.07 -47.97
N GLN A 28 -25.45 15.52 -48.40
CA GLN A 28 -26.00 14.25 -47.96
C GLN A 28 -25.07 13.09 -48.35
N VAL A 29 -24.55 12.37 -47.37
CA VAL A 29 -24.04 11.01 -47.57
C VAL A 29 -25.04 10.05 -46.94
N GLN A 30 -25.87 9.50 -47.80
CA GLN A 30 -26.72 8.35 -47.53
C GLN A 30 -25.81 7.14 -47.36
N ALA A 31 -25.54 6.77 -46.11
CA ALA A 31 -24.87 5.52 -45.78
C ALA A 31 -25.93 4.41 -45.71
N GLU A 32 -25.86 3.52 -46.70
CA GLU A 32 -26.52 2.22 -46.74
C GLU A 32 -26.35 1.52 -45.38
N ALA A 33 -27.47 1.26 -44.69
CA ALA A 33 -27.47 0.52 -43.44
C ALA A 33 -27.16 -0.96 -43.71
N ALA A 34 -25.89 -1.34 -43.55
CA ALA A 34 -25.55 -2.73 -43.30
C ALA A 34 -26.11 -3.10 -41.92
N VAL A 35 -27.23 -3.82 -41.92
CA VAL A 35 -27.80 -4.45 -40.72
C VAL A 35 -26.83 -5.54 -40.29
N ALA A 36 -25.82 -5.15 -39.50
CA ALA A 36 -25.18 -6.08 -38.59
C ALA A 36 -26.25 -6.46 -37.56
N GLU A 37 -26.57 -7.74 -37.45
CA GLU A 37 -27.31 -8.26 -36.31
C GLU A 37 -26.58 -7.78 -35.04
N GLN A 38 -27.13 -6.75 -34.39
CA GLN A 38 -26.63 -6.23 -33.13
C GLN A 38 -26.96 -7.26 -32.06
N ALA A 39 -26.13 -8.30 -31.97
CA ALA A 39 -26.16 -9.22 -30.86
C ALA A 39 -25.93 -8.42 -29.58
N LEU A 40 -26.97 -8.32 -28.76
CA LEU A 40 -26.88 -7.68 -27.46
C LEU A 40 -25.79 -8.39 -26.66
N PRO A 41 -24.84 -7.67 -26.00
CA PRO A 41 -23.76 -8.33 -25.29
C PRO A 41 -24.31 -9.31 -24.26
N ASP A 42 -23.63 -10.44 -24.04
CA ASP A 42 -24.12 -11.58 -23.23
C ASP A 42 -24.64 -11.17 -21.84
N LYS A 43 -24.08 -10.09 -21.26
CA LYS A 43 -24.48 -9.56 -19.95
C LYS A 43 -25.83 -8.85 -19.92
N TYR A 44 -26.38 -8.48 -21.08
CA TYR A 44 -27.66 -7.79 -21.26
C TYR A 44 -28.75 -8.70 -21.85
N GLN A 45 -28.40 -9.91 -22.31
CA GLN A 45 -29.36 -10.87 -22.85
C GLN A 45 -30.35 -11.31 -21.76
N GLY A 46 -31.64 -11.33 -22.10
CA GLY A 46 -32.71 -11.74 -21.19
C GLY A 46 -33.10 -10.72 -20.10
N LYS A 47 -32.45 -9.55 -20.04
CA LYS A 47 -32.80 -8.48 -19.09
C LYS A 47 -33.83 -7.54 -19.66
N THR A 48 -34.72 -7.03 -18.81
CA THR A 48 -35.69 -6.01 -19.23
C THR A 48 -35.00 -4.67 -19.44
N VAL A 49 -35.58 -3.80 -20.27
CA VAL A 49 -35.02 -2.46 -20.55
C VAL A 49 -34.82 -1.65 -19.25
N ALA A 50 -35.71 -1.82 -18.27
CA ALA A 50 -35.59 -1.21 -16.95
C ALA A 50 -34.36 -1.71 -16.17
N GLN A 51 -34.10 -3.03 -16.18
CA GLN A 51 -32.91 -3.62 -15.54
C GLN A 51 -31.60 -3.20 -16.21
N VAL A 52 -31.62 -3.01 -17.54
CA VAL A 52 -30.47 -2.49 -18.28
C VAL A 52 -30.18 -1.03 -17.88
N ALA A 53 -31.22 -0.20 -17.79
CA ALA A 53 -31.10 1.19 -17.34
C ALA A 53 -30.57 1.29 -15.88
N GLU A 54 -31.05 0.44 -14.98
CA GLU A 54 -30.56 0.36 -13.60
C GLU A 54 -29.09 -0.05 -13.54
N MET A 55 -28.67 -1.04 -14.34
CA MET A 55 -27.25 -1.41 -14.48
C MET A 55 -26.39 -0.25 -14.99
N HIS A 56 -26.88 0.52 -15.96
CA HIS A 56 -26.15 1.68 -16.47
C HIS A 56 -26.01 2.77 -15.39
N LEU A 57 -27.06 3.07 -14.64
CA LEU A 57 -27.00 4.04 -13.54
C LEU A 57 -26.05 3.59 -12.43
N ASN A 58 -26.07 2.31 -12.07
CA ASN A 58 -25.11 1.76 -11.10
C ASN A 58 -23.68 1.83 -11.62
N ALA A 59 -23.44 1.53 -12.90
CA ALA A 59 -22.12 1.66 -13.51
C ALA A 59 -21.64 3.12 -13.56
N GLU A 60 -22.52 4.08 -13.85
CA GLU A 60 -22.19 5.51 -13.81
C GLU A 60 -21.87 5.99 -12.40
N ALA A 61 -22.62 5.52 -11.39
CA ALA A 61 -22.37 5.83 -9.99
C ALA A 61 -21.02 5.25 -9.52
N GLU A 62 -20.74 3.99 -9.85
CA GLU A 62 -19.44 3.36 -9.58
C GLU A 62 -18.30 4.08 -10.29
N LEU A 63 -18.49 4.48 -11.55
CA LEU A 63 -17.49 5.24 -12.30
C LEU A 63 -17.23 6.62 -11.67
N GLY A 64 -18.28 7.30 -11.19
CA GLY A 64 -18.16 8.54 -10.44
C GLY A 64 -17.33 8.36 -9.17
N ARG A 65 -17.58 7.29 -8.42
CA ARG A 65 -16.80 6.91 -7.23
C ARG A 65 -15.33 6.65 -7.57
N VAL A 66 -15.06 5.83 -8.59
CA VAL A 66 -13.69 5.51 -9.05
C VAL A 66 -12.95 6.76 -9.54
N ARG A 67 -13.64 7.73 -10.15
CA ARG A 67 -13.04 9.03 -10.51
C ARG A 67 -12.63 9.85 -9.29
N ASN A 68 -13.47 9.88 -8.25
CA ASN A 68 -13.15 10.58 -7.00
C ASN A 68 -11.95 9.93 -6.29
N GLU A 69 -11.90 8.61 -6.26
CA GLU A 69 -10.76 7.84 -5.72
C GLU A 69 -9.47 8.16 -6.51
N ASN A 70 -9.50 8.16 -7.85
CA ASN A 70 -8.34 8.52 -8.68
C ASN A 70 -7.88 9.97 -8.50
N ASN A 71 -8.79 10.92 -8.32
CA ASN A 71 -8.42 12.30 -8.00
C ASN A 71 -7.73 12.41 -6.63
N THR A 72 -8.19 11.63 -5.66
CA THR A 72 -7.59 11.55 -4.33
C THR A 72 -6.18 10.95 -4.42
N TYR A 73 -5.98 9.87 -5.18
CA TYR A 73 -4.65 9.31 -5.45
C TYR A 73 -3.72 10.30 -6.14
N ARG A 74 -4.21 11.07 -7.12
CA ARG A 74 -3.42 12.12 -7.78
C ARG A 74 -2.97 13.20 -6.79
N GLY A 75 -3.84 13.60 -5.86
CA GLY A 75 -3.50 14.53 -4.78
C GLY A 75 -2.42 13.97 -3.88
N LEU A 76 -2.59 12.74 -3.39
CA LEU A 76 -1.59 12.07 -2.54
C LEU A 76 -0.21 11.94 -3.19
N VAL A 77 -0.16 11.66 -4.49
CA VAL A 77 1.11 11.61 -5.24
C VAL A 77 1.75 12.99 -5.37
N GLN A 78 0.96 14.05 -5.58
CA GLN A 78 1.46 15.42 -5.59
C GLN A 78 2.00 15.83 -4.21
N ASP A 79 1.28 15.50 -3.13
CA ASP A 79 1.71 15.74 -1.76
C ASP A 79 3.00 14.97 -1.44
N LEU A 80 3.10 13.71 -1.85
CA LEU A 80 4.33 12.93 -1.72
C LEU A 80 5.49 13.55 -2.51
N SER A 81 5.24 13.99 -3.75
CA SER A 81 6.26 14.62 -4.60
C SER A 81 6.74 15.95 -4.02
N THR A 82 5.83 16.76 -3.46
CA THR A 82 6.22 18.00 -2.80
C THR A 82 7.07 17.73 -1.57
N LEU A 83 6.67 16.80 -0.69
CA LEU A 83 7.46 16.38 0.47
C LEU A 83 8.86 15.85 0.08
N GLN A 84 8.94 15.06 -0.99
CA GLN A 84 10.22 14.58 -1.52
C GLN A 84 11.10 15.72 -2.05
N ARG A 85 10.51 16.76 -2.65
CA ARG A 85 11.25 17.94 -3.11
C ARG A 85 11.73 18.80 -1.95
N THR A 86 10.91 19.05 -0.92
CA THR A 86 11.33 19.78 0.28
C THR A 86 12.45 19.08 1.03
N THR A 87 12.43 17.74 1.07
CA THR A 87 13.50 16.95 1.68
C THR A 87 14.76 16.87 0.79
N ALA A 88 14.62 16.90 -0.54
CA ALA A 88 15.76 16.95 -1.46
C ALA A 88 16.44 18.34 -1.50
N ASP A 89 15.69 19.43 -1.34
CA ASP A 89 16.23 20.79 -1.15
C ASP A 89 16.88 20.96 0.23
N SER A 90 16.61 20.05 1.17
CA SER A 90 17.39 19.87 2.41
C SER A 90 18.60 18.96 2.14
N GLN A 91 19.34 19.22 1.07
CA GLN A 91 20.64 18.63 0.86
C GLN A 91 21.52 19.03 2.06
N PRO A 92 22.25 18.10 2.71
CA PRO A 92 23.13 18.47 3.81
C PRO A 92 24.10 19.53 3.27
N GLU A 93 23.98 20.76 3.75
CA GLU A 93 24.92 21.83 3.41
C GLU A 93 26.32 21.25 3.57
N VAL A 94 27.06 21.22 2.47
CA VAL A 94 28.48 20.88 2.47
C VAL A 94 29.10 21.87 3.45
N GLN A 95 29.43 21.38 4.64
CA GLN A 95 29.88 22.19 5.74
C GLN A 95 31.12 22.94 5.29
N GLN A 96 30.99 24.25 5.10
CA GLN A 96 32.14 25.12 5.16
C GLN A 96 32.69 24.93 6.57
N GLN A 97 33.89 24.36 6.70
CA GLN A 97 34.66 24.52 7.92
C GLN A 97 34.71 26.02 8.17
N ILE A 98 34.14 26.48 9.29
CA ILE A 98 34.24 27.88 9.66
C ILE A 98 35.72 28.10 9.96
N ASP A 99 36.44 28.68 9.00
CA ASP A 99 37.83 29.10 9.19
C ASP A 99 37.81 30.39 9.99
N VAL A 100 37.70 30.23 11.31
CA VAL A 100 37.67 31.35 12.24
C VAL A 100 39.07 31.94 12.30
N SER A 101 39.25 33.11 11.71
CA SER A 101 40.52 33.84 11.80
C SER A 101 40.67 34.49 13.18
N GLY A 102 41.92 34.69 13.62
CA GLY A 102 42.22 35.36 14.89
C GLY A 102 41.58 36.76 15.01
N ASP A 103 41.36 37.44 13.88
CA ASP A 103 40.69 38.74 13.83
C ASP A 103 39.19 38.65 14.16
N ASP A 104 38.49 37.55 13.85
CA ASP A 104 37.06 37.38 14.14
C ASP A 104 36.80 37.16 15.64
N LEU A 105 37.76 36.56 16.34
CA LEU A 105 37.76 36.43 17.80
C LEU A 105 37.97 37.78 18.48
N ILE A 106 38.70 38.70 17.84
CA ILE A 106 38.96 40.04 18.38
C ILE A 106 37.80 40.99 18.08
N GLN A 107 37.24 40.94 16.86
CA GLN A 107 36.16 41.82 16.44
C GLN A 107 34.82 41.43 17.06
N ASN A 108 34.47 40.13 17.09
CA ASN A 108 33.17 39.65 17.60
C ASN A 108 33.32 38.35 18.41
N PRO A 109 33.97 38.37 19.59
CA PRO A 109 34.29 37.17 20.37
C PRO A 109 33.07 36.30 20.72
N VAL A 110 31.95 36.93 21.07
CA VAL A 110 30.75 36.21 21.53
C VAL A 110 30.09 35.42 20.40
N ASP A 111 29.95 36.02 19.23
CA ASP A 111 29.30 35.38 18.09
C ASP A 111 30.18 34.29 17.49
N THR A 112 31.50 34.53 17.45
CA THR A 112 32.50 33.57 17.02
C THR A 112 32.53 32.31 17.91
N VAL A 113 32.54 32.49 19.24
CA VAL A 113 32.46 31.34 20.17
C VAL A 113 31.14 30.59 20.03
N ARG A 114 30.02 31.31 19.87
CA ARG A 114 28.71 30.66 19.67
C ARG A 114 28.67 29.84 18.39
N ALA A 115 29.27 30.32 17.30
CA ALA A 115 29.37 29.59 16.04
C ALA A 115 30.19 28.29 16.18
N ILE A 116 31.35 28.35 16.85
CA ILE A 116 32.21 27.18 17.12
C ILE A 116 31.46 26.15 17.98
N VAL A 117 30.85 26.59 19.08
CA VAL A 117 30.09 25.69 19.98
C VAL A 117 28.93 25.03 19.25
N LYS A 118 28.21 25.78 18.40
CA LYS A 118 27.11 25.22 17.60
C LYS A 118 27.63 24.16 16.61
N GLN A 119 28.72 24.44 15.91
CA GLN A 119 29.33 23.49 14.98
C GLN A 119 29.78 22.20 15.70
N ASP A 120 30.42 22.32 16.86
CA ASP A 120 30.90 21.17 17.62
C ASP A 120 29.73 20.35 18.19
N LEU A 121 28.68 21.02 18.71
CA LEU A 121 27.45 20.36 19.15
C LEU A 121 26.75 19.64 17.99
N ASP A 122 26.66 20.27 16.82
CA ASP A 122 26.07 19.66 15.62
C ASP A 122 26.89 18.45 15.16
N ALA A 123 28.23 18.53 15.19
CA ALA A 123 29.12 17.43 14.85
C ALA A 123 29.01 16.27 15.85
N HIS A 124 28.94 16.56 17.15
CA HIS A 124 28.73 15.57 18.20
C HIS A 124 27.36 14.89 18.07
N THR A 125 26.30 15.67 17.86
CA THR A 125 24.93 15.15 17.69
C THR A 125 24.85 14.25 16.46
N ARG A 126 25.44 14.65 15.32
CA ARG A 126 25.49 13.80 14.13
C ARG A 126 26.23 12.49 14.36
N LYS A 127 27.36 12.51 15.07
CA LYS A 127 28.10 11.28 15.43
C LYS A 127 27.26 10.36 16.30
N THR A 128 26.50 10.91 17.26
CA THR A 128 25.60 10.11 18.08
C THR A 128 24.45 9.54 17.25
N ASP A 129 23.86 10.33 16.35
CA ASP A 129 22.78 9.89 15.48
C ASP A 129 23.23 8.76 14.55
N GLU A 130 24.41 8.88 13.94
CA GLU A 130 24.99 7.83 13.11
C GLU A 130 25.26 6.55 13.92
N ALA A 131 25.75 6.69 15.15
CA ALA A 131 25.97 5.56 16.04
C ALA A 131 24.64 4.86 16.42
N VAL A 132 23.60 5.64 16.70
CA VAL A 132 22.25 5.13 16.99
C VAL A 132 21.68 4.41 15.77
N LEU A 133 21.77 4.99 14.58
CA LEU A 133 21.30 4.34 13.35
C LEU A 133 22.05 3.03 13.09
N LYS A 134 23.37 3.00 13.24
CA LYS A 134 24.16 1.76 13.12
C LYS A 134 23.74 0.71 14.14
N GLN A 135 23.44 1.13 15.36
CA GLN A 135 22.94 0.22 16.40
C GLN A 135 21.55 -0.32 16.02
N GLN A 136 20.64 0.51 15.53
CA GLN A 136 19.31 0.11 15.09
C GLN A 136 19.38 -0.91 13.95
N VAL A 137 20.20 -0.67 12.93
CA VAL A 137 20.41 -1.61 11.83
C VAL A 137 20.88 -2.97 12.34
N LYS A 138 21.83 -2.98 13.29
CA LYS A 138 22.30 -4.23 13.91
C LYS A 138 21.20 -4.93 14.69
N THR A 139 20.43 -4.20 15.50
CA THR A 139 19.36 -4.80 16.31
C THR A 139 18.23 -5.35 15.45
N GLU A 140 17.79 -4.61 14.43
CA GLU A 140 16.74 -5.07 13.52
C GLU A 140 17.24 -6.25 12.67
N GLY A 141 18.49 -6.23 12.22
CA GLY A 141 19.11 -7.33 11.47
C GLY A 141 19.21 -8.61 12.30
N LEU A 142 19.62 -8.50 13.58
CA LEU A 142 19.64 -9.64 14.50
C LEU A 142 18.22 -10.18 14.77
N ALA A 143 17.23 -9.30 14.96
CA ALA A 143 15.84 -9.72 15.10
C ALA A 143 15.35 -10.47 13.87
N LEU A 144 15.68 -9.99 12.67
CA LEU A 144 15.33 -10.66 11.42
C LEU A 144 15.93 -12.08 11.33
N MET A 145 17.21 -12.24 11.67
CA MET A 145 17.87 -13.55 11.70
C MET A 145 17.25 -14.49 12.74
N ASN A 146 16.81 -13.97 13.89
CA ASN A 146 16.14 -14.78 14.91
C ASN A 146 14.74 -15.24 14.48
N ASP A 147 13.98 -14.38 13.81
CA ASP A 147 12.60 -14.67 13.40
C ASP A 147 12.52 -15.67 12.24
N PHE A 148 13.41 -15.53 11.25
CA PHE A 148 13.39 -16.33 10.01
C PHE A 148 14.49 -17.40 9.95
N GLY A 149 15.42 -17.41 10.91
CA GLY A 149 16.53 -18.36 10.94
C GLY A 149 17.46 -18.20 9.75
N SER A 150 17.63 -19.27 8.97
CA SER A 150 18.53 -19.30 7.81
C SER A 150 17.93 -18.61 6.59
N ILE A 151 18.00 -17.28 6.55
CA ILE A 151 17.52 -16.44 5.44
C ILE A 151 18.15 -16.88 4.11
N ASP A 152 19.45 -17.19 4.09
CA ASP A 152 20.15 -17.64 2.88
C ASP A 152 19.53 -18.91 2.28
N ALA A 153 19.07 -19.83 3.14
CA ALA A 153 18.41 -21.05 2.69
C ALA A 153 17.04 -20.75 2.08
N ILE A 154 16.29 -19.78 2.63
CA ILE A 154 14.99 -19.35 2.10
C ILE A 154 15.16 -18.69 0.74
N VAL A 155 16.10 -17.75 0.62
CA VAL A 155 16.35 -16.97 -0.61
C VAL A 155 16.88 -17.86 -1.75
N ALA A 156 17.60 -18.94 -1.42
CA ALA A 156 18.06 -19.92 -2.39
C ALA A 156 16.94 -20.79 -2.99
N THR A 157 15.75 -20.84 -2.38
CA THR A 157 14.65 -21.64 -2.91
C THR A 157 14.05 -21.03 -4.18
N GLU A 158 13.73 -21.88 -5.16
CA GLU A 158 13.10 -21.44 -6.41
C GLU A 158 11.70 -20.84 -6.17
N ASP A 159 10.98 -21.35 -5.18
CA ASP A 159 9.66 -20.85 -4.79
C ASP A 159 9.71 -19.42 -4.28
N PHE A 160 10.72 -19.09 -3.48
CA PHE A 160 10.94 -17.71 -3.02
C PHE A 160 11.28 -16.78 -4.18
N GLN A 161 12.13 -17.20 -5.11
CA GLN A 161 12.49 -16.38 -6.27
C GLN A 161 11.27 -16.07 -7.14
N LYS A 162 10.43 -17.08 -7.41
CA LYS A 162 9.16 -16.89 -8.14
C LYS A 162 8.20 -15.98 -7.38
N PHE A 163 8.14 -16.12 -6.06
CA PHE A 163 7.31 -15.28 -5.20
C PHE A 163 7.74 -13.80 -5.22
N ALA A 164 9.05 -13.55 -5.12
CA ALA A 164 9.64 -12.21 -5.05
C ALA A 164 9.42 -11.41 -6.32
N ILE A 165 9.46 -12.04 -7.51
CA ILE A 165 9.23 -11.37 -8.79
C ILE A 165 7.75 -11.27 -9.18
N ARG A 166 6.83 -11.87 -8.41
CA ARG A 166 5.42 -11.99 -8.78
C ARG A 166 4.68 -10.66 -8.83
N THR A 167 5.07 -9.70 -8.00
CA THR A 167 4.43 -8.38 -7.94
C THR A 167 5.48 -7.27 -7.98
N PRO A 168 5.16 -6.10 -8.57
CA PRO A 168 6.12 -4.99 -8.65
C PRO A 168 6.64 -4.51 -7.29
N GLY A 169 5.78 -4.54 -6.26
CA GLY A 169 6.18 -4.19 -4.89
C GLY A 169 7.23 -5.13 -4.32
N ARG A 170 6.99 -6.45 -4.42
CA ARG A 170 7.94 -7.46 -3.93
C ARG A 170 9.25 -7.44 -4.70
N GLN A 171 9.20 -7.14 -6.00
CA GLN A 171 10.39 -6.98 -6.81
C GLN A 171 11.21 -5.76 -6.36
N ALA A 172 10.55 -4.64 -6.06
CA ALA A 172 11.22 -3.46 -5.50
C ALA A 172 11.87 -3.80 -4.15
N ASP A 173 11.16 -4.52 -3.29
CA ASP A 173 11.65 -4.92 -1.97
C ASP A 173 12.85 -5.86 -2.06
N PHE A 174 12.79 -6.82 -2.98
CA PHE A 174 13.89 -7.72 -3.27
C PHE A 174 15.13 -6.96 -3.74
N ASN A 175 14.95 -5.99 -4.65
CA ASN A 175 16.05 -5.15 -5.12
C ASN A 175 16.65 -4.32 -3.97
N VAL A 176 15.81 -3.68 -3.15
CA VAL A 176 16.27 -2.90 -1.99
C VAL A 176 16.96 -3.80 -0.95
N ALA A 177 16.48 -5.01 -0.72
CA ALA A 177 17.12 -5.96 0.18
C ALA A 177 18.50 -6.42 -0.36
N ALA A 178 18.61 -6.61 -1.68
CA ALA A 178 19.83 -7.09 -2.32
C ALA A 178 20.90 -6.00 -2.50
N SER A 179 20.52 -4.77 -2.87
CA SER A 179 21.45 -3.69 -3.21
C SER A 179 21.38 -2.46 -2.29
N GLY A 180 20.41 -2.41 -1.38
CA GLY A 180 20.25 -1.31 -0.44
C GLY A 180 21.28 -1.32 0.67
N ALA A 181 21.24 -0.29 1.51
CA ALA A 181 22.12 -0.15 2.67
C ALA A 181 21.36 0.34 3.90
N GLY A 182 21.85 -0.04 5.07
CA GLY A 182 21.33 0.44 6.35
C GLY A 182 19.93 -0.10 6.66
N LEU A 183 19.08 0.77 7.19
CA LEU A 183 17.81 0.38 7.80
C LEU A 183 16.77 -0.04 6.76
N GLU A 184 16.74 0.65 5.62
CA GLU A 184 15.83 0.35 4.52
C GLU A 184 16.07 -1.05 3.94
N GLN A 185 17.32 -1.49 3.89
CA GLN A 185 17.67 -2.85 3.47
C GLN A 185 17.04 -3.89 4.40
N VAL A 186 17.23 -3.73 5.71
CA VAL A 186 16.73 -4.67 6.73
C VAL A 186 15.21 -4.72 6.74
N ARG A 187 14.56 -3.56 6.61
CA ARG A 187 13.10 -3.44 6.59
C ARG A 187 12.48 -4.02 5.32
N ALA A 188 13.09 -3.77 4.16
CA ALA A 188 12.65 -4.38 2.90
C ALA A 188 12.78 -5.90 2.95
N ALA A 189 13.91 -6.42 3.47
CA ALA A 189 14.10 -7.85 3.67
C ALA A 189 13.06 -8.44 4.63
N ARG A 190 12.78 -7.77 5.76
CA ARG A 190 11.73 -8.18 6.71
C ARG A 190 10.37 -8.29 6.04
N ARG A 191 9.91 -7.22 5.37
CA ARG A 191 8.62 -7.20 4.70
C ARG A 191 8.49 -8.35 3.71
N LEU A 192 9.52 -8.57 2.88
CA LEU A 192 9.50 -9.63 1.87
C LEU A 192 9.44 -11.04 2.49
N LEU A 193 10.14 -11.26 3.60
CA LEU A 193 10.16 -12.54 4.30
C LEU A 193 8.87 -12.82 5.08
N GLU A 194 8.29 -11.81 5.72
CA GLU A 194 6.97 -11.87 6.37
C GLU A 194 5.89 -12.21 5.32
N ASP A 195 5.85 -11.46 4.22
CA ASP A 195 4.97 -11.71 3.07
C ASP A 195 5.10 -13.15 2.54
N TYR A 196 6.33 -13.67 2.47
CA TYR A 196 6.58 -15.04 1.98
C TYR A 196 6.10 -16.08 2.98
N LYS A 197 6.29 -15.85 4.28
CA LYS A 197 5.78 -16.73 5.33
C LYS A 197 4.25 -16.80 5.30
N ASP A 198 3.59 -15.64 5.21
CA ASP A 198 2.13 -15.58 5.10
C ASP A 198 1.64 -16.30 3.85
N PHE A 199 2.34 -16.12 2.73
CA PHE A 199 2.04 -16.85 1.50
C PHE A 199 2.18 -18.36 1.69
N GLN A 200 3.25 -18.82 2.33
CA GLN A 200 3.48 -20.23 2.62
C GLN A 200 2.41 -20.82 3.55
N GLU A 201 1.91 -20.04 4.53
CA GLU A 201 0.79 -20.46 5.38
C GLU A 201 -0.51 -20.62 4.59
N ILE A 202 -0.77 -19.74 3.61
CA ILE A 202 -1.94 -19.82 2.74
C ILE A 202 -1.81 -20.95 1.71
N THR A 203 -0.61 -21.19 1.17
CA THR A 203 -0.39 -22.18 0.10
C THR A 203 -0.06 -23.58 0.62
N LYS A 204 0.30 -23.74 1.90
CA LYS A 204 0.43 -25.06 2.48
C LYS A 204 -0.91 -25.76 2.40
N PRO A 205 -1.04 -26.87 1.63
CA PRO A 205 -2.21 -27.71 1.74
C PRO A 205 -2.28 -28.17 3.20
N ALA A 206 -3.45 -28.15 3.81
CA ALA A 206 -3.64 -28.65 5.17
C ALA A 206 -3.28 -30.14 5.22
N GLU A 207 -2.01 -30.46 5.44
CA GLU A 207 -1.52 -31.81 5.74
C GLU A 207 -2.09 -32.20 7.12
N GLY A 208 -3.35 -32.63 7.12
CA GLY A 208 -4.08 -32.96 8.35
C GLY A 208 -5.59 -33.02 8.19
N THR A 209 -6.17 -32.28 7.24
CA THR A 209 -7.61 -32.43 6.95
C THR A 209 -7.75 -33.61 6.00
N LYS A 210 -7.87 -34.81 6.57
CA LYS A 210 -8.53 -35.92 5.90
C LYS A 210 -9.92 -35.44 5.52
N THR A 211 -10.08 -34.88 4.32
CA THR A 211 -11.37 -34.79 3.67
C THR A 211 -11.78 -36.23 3.36
N VAL A 212 -12.35 -36.89 4.37
CA VAL A 212 -13.15 -38.08 4.14
C VAL A 212 -14.22 -37.61 3.14
N PRO A 213 -14.32 -38.21 1.95
CA PRO A 213 -15.40 -37.88 1.03
C PRO A 213 -16.70 -38.28 1.72
N LEU A 214 -17.37 -37.31 2.34
CA LEU A 214 -18.65 -37.52 2.98
C LEU A 214 -19.62 -37.98 1.91
N THR A 215 -20.27 -39.11 2.16
CA THR A 215 -21.32 -39.62 1.28
C THR A 215 -22.49 -38.62 1.28
N PRO A 216 -23.31 -38.52 0.21
CA PRO A 216 -24.43 -37.58 0.14
C PRO A 216 -25.41 -37.69 1.33
N VAL A 217 -25.46 -38.86 1.97
CA VAL A 217 -26.27 -39.15 3.16
C VAL A 217 -25.71 -38.47 4.41
N GLU A 218 -24.39 -38.34 4.54
CA GLU A 218 -23.74 -37.65 5.66
C GLU A 218 -23.79 -36.13 5.50
N ILE A 219 -23.72 -35.63 4.26
CA ILE A 219 -23.93 -34.22 3.92
C ILE A 219 -25.38 -33.82 4.25
N ALA A 220 -26.37 -34.65 3.89
CA ALA A 220 -27.77 -34.41 4.24
C ALA A 220 -28.01 -34.42 5.77
N LYS A 221 -27.23 -35.19 6.53
CA LYS A 221 -27.30 -35.21 7.99
C LYS A 221 -26.66 -33.97 8.63
N GLN A 222 -25.61 -33.41 8.02
CA GLN A 222 -24.99 -32.15 8.44
C GLN A 222 -25.85 -30.93 8.12
N VAL A 223 -26.53 -30.91 6.96
CA VAL A 223 -27.43 -29.81 6.56
C VAL A 223 -28.70 -29.75 7.44
N GLN A 224 -29.15 -30.88 8.00
CA GLN A 224 -30.23 -30.87 9.01
C GLN A 224 -29.77 -30.50 10.43
N THR A 225 -28.47 -30.24 10.62
CA THR A 225 -27.90 -29.74 11.88
C THR A 225 -27.13 -28.43 11.66
N GLU A 226 -27.63 -27.55 10.80
CA GLU A 226 -27.21 -26.14 10.77
C GLU A 226 -27.65 -25.46 12.07
N GLY A 227 -26.80 -25.59 13.07
CA GLY A 227 -27.04 -25.07 14.39
C GLY A 227 -25.99 -25.47 15.43
N THR A 228 -24.76 -25.82 15.04
CA THR A 228 -23.63 -25.80 15.99
C THR A 228 -22.31 -25.76 15.24
N GLY A 229 -21.52 -24.71 15.48
CA GLY A 229 -20.11 -24.64 15.11
C GLY A 229 -19.25 -25.73 15.79
N PRO A 230 -17.94 -25.75 15.52
CA PRO A 230 -17.09 -26.92 15.68
C PRO A 230 -17.00 -27.38 17.13
N ALA A 231 -17.02 -28.71 17.29
CA ALA A 231 -16.90 -29.41 18.55
C ALA A 231 -15.63 -29.01 19.32
N GLY A 232 -15.80 -28.28 20.41
CA GLY A 232 -14.75 -27.97 21.37
C GLY A 232 -15.22 -26.93 22.39
N SER A 233 -15.76 -27.40 23.51
CA SER A 233 -16.27 -26.60 24.65
C SER A 233 -17.62 -25.91 24.39
N VAL A 234 -18.71 -26.54 24.85
CA VAL A 234 -20.01 -25.88 24.98
C VAL A 234 -19.87 -24.86 26.12
N SER A 235 -19.45 -23.64 25.77
CA SER A 235 -19.53 -22.52 26.70
C SER A 235 -21.01 -22.31 27.04
N THR A 236 -21.35 -22.39 28.33
CA THR A 236 -22.73 -22.24 28.83
C THR A 236 -23.24 -20.80 28.75
N ARG A 237 -22.43 -19.87 28.20
CA ARG A 237 -22.75 -18.45 28.05
C ARG A 237 -23.34 -18.18 26.67
N PRO A 238 -24.28 -17.22 26.54
CA PRO A 238 -24.93 -16.91 25.28
C PRO A 238 -23.94 -16.47 24.20
N GLN A 239 -24.26 -16.74 22.93
CA GLN A 239 -23.50 -16.28 21.77
C GLN A 239 -23.80 -14.81 21.50
N ILE A 240 -22.82 -14.09 20.93
CA ILE A 240 -22.98 -12.69 20.53
C ILE A 240 -22.93 -12.64 19.00
N PHE A 241 -23.99 -12.12 18.38
CA PHE A 241 -24.08 -11.96 16.93
C PHE A 241 -23.60 -10.59 16.48
N GLU A 242 -22.90 -10.53 15.35
CA GLU A 242 -22.43 -9.27 14.75
C GLU A 242 -23.59 -8.28 14.49
N ALA A 243 -24.73 -8.79 14.01
CA ALA A 243 -25.91 -7.96 13.76
C ALA A 243 -26.41 -7.23 15.02
N ASP A 244 -26.38 -7.88 16.18
CA ASP A 244 -26.81 -7.28 17.45
C ASP A 244 -25.79 -6.27 17.96
N VAL A 245 -24.49 -6.51 17.73
CA VAL A 245 -23.44 -5.53 18.03
C VAL A 245 -23.60 -4.28 17.15
N ILE A 246 -23.84 -4.44 15.84
CA ILE A 246 -24.05 -3.32 14.91
C ILE A 246 -25.29 -2.50 15.29
N LYS A 247 -26.40 -3.18 15.62
CA LYS A 247 -27.60 -2.50 16.13
C LYS A 247 -27.28 -1.72 17.40
N MET A 248 -26.53 -2.30 18.33
CA MET A 248 -26.17 -1.62 19.57
C MET A 248 -25.20 -0.44 19.36
N VAL A 249 -24.29 -0.50 18.38
CA VAL A 249 -23.47 0.65 17.99
C VAL A 249 -24.33 1.80 17.47
N THR A 250 -25.40 1.46 16.74
CA THR A 250 -26.29 2.43 16.09
C THR A 250 -27.30 3.04 17.06
N GLU A 251 -27.93 2.22 17.90
CA GLU A 251 -28.98 2.62 18.84
C GLU A 251 -28.40 3.20 20.15
N ASP A 252 -27.39 2.55 20.73
CA ASP A 252 -26.86 2.87 22.06
C ASP A 252 -25.31 2.84 22.10
N PRO A 253 -24.62 3.84 21.51
CA PRO A 253 -23.16 3.87 21.44
C PRO A 253 -22.49 3.96 22.81
N VAL A 254 -23.19 4.46 23.84
CA VAL A 254 -22.67 4.52 25.23
C VAL A 254 -22.58 3.13 25.84
N LYS A 255 -23.58 2.27 25.58
CA LYS A 255 -23.62 0.91 26.10
C LYS A 255 -22.58 0.03 25.42
N TYR A 256 -22.40 0.20 24.11
CA TYR A 256 -21.31 -0.44 23.36
C TYR A 256 -19.93 -0.05 23.91
N ARG A 257 -19.68 1.22 24.23
CA ARG A 257 -18.40 1.68 24.80
C ARG A 257 -18.22 1.33 26.28
N SER A 258 -19.22 0.73 26.94
CA SER A 258 -19.11 0.37 28.34
C SER A 258 -17.98 -0.65 28.56
N PRO A 259 -17.13 -0.49 29.59
CA PRO A 259 -16.03 -1.43 29.85
C PRO A 259 -16.51 -2.87 30.08
N THR A 260 -17.71 -3.04 30.64
CA THR A 260 -18.32 -4.34 30.91
C THR A 260 -18.66 -5.09 29.61
N PHE A 261 -19.27 -4.40 28.65
CA PHE A 261 -19.65 -5.01 27.38
C PHE A 261 -18.42 -5.28 26.50
N GLN A 262 -17.44 -4.38 26.47
CA GLN A 262 -16.20 -4.58 25.73
C GLN A 262 -15.39 -5.78 26.24
N ALA A 263 -15.37 -5.99 27.56
CA ALA A 263 -14.76 -7.18 28.17
C ALA A 263 -15.50 -8.46 27.76
N GLU A 264 -16.84 -8.42 27.73
CA GLU A 264 -17.66 -9.55 27.30
C GLU A 264 -17.45 -9.89 25.81
N LEU A 265 -17.44 -8.89 24.93
CA LEU A 265 -17.17 -9.05 23.50
C LEU A 265 -15.78 -9.66 23.25
N THR A 266 -14.76 -9.15 23.95
CA THR A 266 -13.39 -9.70 23.86
C THR A 266 -13.34 -11.15 24.34
N SER A 267 -14.06 -11.48 25.41
CA SER A 267 -14.15 -12.86 25.90
C SER A 267 -14.89 -13.77 24.91
N ALA A 268 -15.95 -13.28 24.27
CA ALA A 268 -16.73 -14.03 23.30
C ALA A 268 -15.92 -14.31 22.03
N ILE A 269 -15.12 -13.36 21.56
CA ILE A 269 -14.19 -13.56 20.44
C ILE A 269 -13.15 -14.62 20.79
N LYS A 270 -12.54 -14.54 21.99
CA LYS A 270 -11.55 -15.52 22.46
C LYS A 270 -12.13 -16.93 22.62
N GLU A 271 -13.36 -17.02 23.10
CA GLU A 271 -14.08 -18.27 23.33
C GLU A 271 -14.79 -18.80 22.06
N GLY A 272 -14.67 -18.11 20.91
CA GLY A 272 -15.34 -18.51 19.66
C GLY A 272 -16.88 -18.40 19.70
N ARG A 273 -17.42 -17.61 20.64
CA ARG A 273 -18.85 -17.32 20.79
C ARG A 273 -19.34 -16.11 19.98
N PHE A 274 -18.43 -15.45 19.27
CA PHE A 274 -18.77 -14.35 18.37
C PHE A 274 -19.10 -14.90 16.99
N VAL A 275 -20.33 -14.68 16.53
CA VAL A 275 -20.83 -15.19 15.25
C VAL A 275 -20.95 -14.03 14.27
N THR A 276 -20.16 -14.09 13.20
CA THR A 276 -20.29 -13.21 12.03
C THR A 276 -21.29 -13.85 11.06
N LEU A 277 -22.40 -13.15 10.78
CA LEU A 277 -23.46 -13.58 9.87
C LEU A 277 -23.47 -12.67 8.64
#